data_AF-A0A7R6SSQ6-F1
#
_entry.id   AF-A0A7R6SSQ6-F1
#
_cell.length_a   1.000
_cell.length_b   1.000
_cell.length_c   1.000
_cell.angle_alpha   90.00
_cell.angle_beta   90.00
_cell.angle_gamma   90.00
#
_symmetry.space_group_name_H-M   'P 1'
#
loop_
_entity.id
_entity.type
_entity.pdbx_description
1 polymer ?
#
loop_
_entity_poly.entity_id
_entity_poly.type
_entity_poly.pdbx_seq_one_letter_code
_entity_poly.pdbx_strand_id
1 'polypeptide(L)'
;MFKALEVKTMNPCCLSDSQLSTLKREVQFLEEQLQADLKNEKCDKTAELSLVASSEVLDRAEAVNVMAGQQTVSSHIKQLEEEILECKSALHRIEDGRYGGCENCGEEIELNRLMANPVAVLCVGCQSRYELYRAGGKAASF
;
A
#
# COMPACT_ATOMS: atom_id res chain seq x y z
N MET A 1 0.57 29.10 23.05
CA MET A 1 -0.62 29.29 22.20
C MET A 1 -0.14 29.56 20.78
N PHE A 2 0.10 28.52 19.99
CA PHE A 2 0.45 28.67 18.57
C PHE A 2 -0.82 28.43 17.75
N LYS A 3 -1.38 29.53 17.22
CA LYS A 3 -2.38 29.52 16.15
C LYS A 3 -1.71 28.93 14.91
N ALA A 4 -1.94 27.65 14.65
CA ALA A 4 -1.61 27.03 13.38
C ALA A 4 -2.85 27.04 12.49
N LEU A 5 -2.89 28.07 11.64
CA LEU A 5 -3.34 28.08 10.25
C LEU A 5 -4.65 27.34 9.93
N GLU A 6 -5.67 28.17 9.67
CA GLU A 6 -6.83 27.88 8.84
C GLU A 6 -6.40 27.37 7.46
N VAL A 7 -6.12 26.08 7.33
CA VAL A 7 -6.15 25.42 6.02
C VAL A 7 -7.62 25.20 5.71
N LYS A 8 -8.23 26.24 5.13
CA LYS A 8 -9.49 26.13 4.40
C LYS A 8 -9.41 24.87 3.55
N THR A 9 -10.31 23.95 3.84
CA THR A 9 -10.63 22.75 3.08
C THR A 9 -10.70 23.07 1.58
N MET A 10 -9.57 22.97 0.87
CA MET A 10 -9.55 22.78 -0.57
C MET A 10 -9.71 21.28 -0.81
N ASN A 11 -10.86 20.77 -0.39
CA ASN A 11 -11.38 19.54 -0.97
C ASN A 11 -11.64 19.89 -2.44
N PRO A 12 -11.05 19.19 -3.40
CA PRO A 12 -11.58 19.17 -4.74
C PRO A 12 -13.05 18.76 -4.63
N CYS A 13 -13.96 19.60 -5.13
CA CYS A 13 -15.32 19.78 -4.62
C CYS A 13 -16.30 18.68 -5.07
N CYS A 14 -15.87 17.42 -5.15
CA CYS A 14 -16.56 16.35 -5.88
C CYS A 14 -16.94 15.10 -5.04
N LEU A 15 -16.44 14.93 -3.81
CA LEU A 15 -16.76 13.78 -2.93
C LEU A 15 -17.72 14.21 -1.82
N SER A 16 -18.86 13.53 -1.69
CA SER A 16 -19.79 13.76 -0.58
C SER A 16 -19.29 13.15 0.73
N ASP A 17 -19.71 13.71 1.87
CA ASP A 17 -19.38 13.15 3.20
C ASP A 17 -19.82 11.68 3.35
N SER A 18 -20.92 11.30 2.69
CA SER A 18 -21.39 9.91 2.63
C SER A 18 -20.47 8.99 1.83
N GLN A 19 -19.89 9.46 0.73
CA GLN A 19 -18.93 8.71 -0.07
C GLN A 19 -17.60 8.56 0.68
N LEU A 20 -17.12 9.65 1.27
CA LEU A 20 -15.86 9.67 2.02
C LEU A 20 -15.92 8.79 3.27
N SER A 21 -17.04 8.78 4.00
CA SER A 21 -17.23 7.85 5.13
C SER A 21 -17.32 6.39 4.70
N THR A 22 -17.89 6.11 3.53
CA THR A 22 -17.94 4.76 2.94
C THR A 22 -16.54 4.27 2.57
N LEU A 23 -15.79 5.08 1.81
CA LEU A 23 -14.42 4.76 1.41
C LEU A 23 -13.49 4.65 2.63
N LYS A 24 -13.67 5.50 3.65
CA LYS A 24 -12.90 5.41 4.90
C LYS A 24 -13.07 4.05 5.57
N ARG A 25 -14.31 3.56 5.71
CA ARG A 25 -14.57 2.24 6.30
C ARG A 25 -13.94 1.13 5.49
N GLU A 26 -13.99 1.22 4.16
CA GLU A 26 -13.37 0.23 3.28
C GLU A 26 -11.86 0.18 3.46
N VAL A 27 -11.18 1.33 3.47
CA VAL A 27 -9.73 1.39 3.71
C VAL A 27 -9.36 0.87 5.10
N GLN A 28 -10.16 1.19 6.13
CA GLN A 28 -9.94 0.67 7.49
C GLN A 28 -10.07 -0.85 7.53
N PHE A 29 -11.10 -1.40 6.89
CA PHE A 29 -11.30 -2.85 6.81
C PHE A 29 -10.12 -3.53 6.09
N LEU A 30 -9.68 -2.99 4.96
CA LEU A 30 -8.50 -3.49 4.24
C LEU A 30 -7.24 -3.46 5.11
N GLU A 31 -7.02 -2.36 5.84
CA GLU A 31 -5.86 -2.23 6.73
C GLU A 31 -5.85 -3.29 7.84
N GLU A 32 -7.00 -3.55 8.46
CA GLU A 32 -7.15 -4.60 9.48
C GLU A 32 -6.90 -6.01 8.90
N GLN A 33 -7.40 -6.29 7.69
CA GLN A 33 -7.15 -7.58 7.01
C GLN A 33 -5.66 -7.78 6.74
N LEU A 34 -5.00 -6.79 6.13
CA LEU A 34 -3.56 -6.88 5.83
C LEU A 34 -2.70 -7.01 7.09
N GLN A 35 -3.07 -6.35 8.19
CA GLN A 35 -2.39 -6.52 9.48
C GLN A 35 -2.53 -7.95 10.02
N ALA A 36 -3.71 -8.56 9.86
CA ALA A 36 -3.94 -9.95 10.27
C ALA A 36 -3.10 -10.92 9.43
N ASP A 37 -3.05 -10.72 8.11
CA ASP A 37 -2.25 -11.54 7.20
C ASP A 37 -0.75 -11.43 7.50
N LEU A 38 -0.24 -10.21 7.69
CA LEU A 38 1.15 -9.97 8.09
C LEU A 38 1.51 -10.68 9.40
N LYS A 39 0.58 -10.69 10.37
CA LYS A 39 0.77 -11.37 11.65
C LYS A 39 0.84 -12.88 11.48
N ASN A 40 -0.01 -13.45 10.62
CA ASN A 40 -0.02 -14.88 10.33
C ASN A 40 1.28 -15.31 9.65
N GLU A 41 1.71 -14.62 8.59
CA GLU A 41 2.96 -14.93 7.89
C GLU A 41 4.19 -14.85 8.82
N LYS A 42 4.23 -13.84 9.69
CA LYS A 42 5.32 -13.72 10.67
C LYS A 42 5.30 -14.85 11.70
N CYS A 43 4.12 -15.29 12.15
CA CYS A 43 3.96 -16.39 13.09
C CYS A 43 4.45 -17.71 12.50
N ASP A 44 3.99 -18.05 11.29
CA ASP A 44 4.40 -19.26 10.59
C ASP A 44 5.92 -19.28 10.38
N LYS A 45 6.51 -18.13 10.01
CA LYS A 45 7.95 -18.02 9.85
C LYS A 45 8.72 -18.30 11.13
N THR A 46 8.27 -17.77 12.26
CA THR A 46 8.90 -18.02 13.55
C THR A 46 8.80 -19.49 13.98
N ALA A 47 7.70 -20.16 13.65
CA ALA A 47 7.51 -21.59 13.93
C ALA A 47 8.41 -22.48 13.04
N GLU A 48 8.49 -22.21 11.74
CA GLU A 48 9.38 -22.94 10.83
C GLU A 48 10.86 -22.79 11.19
N LEU A 49 11.33 -21.56 11.48
CA LEU A 49 12.73 -21.35 11.89
C LEU A 49 13.08 -22.11 13.17
N SER A 50 12.15 -22.23 14.11
CA SER A 50 12.33 -22.98 15.35
C SER A 50 12.55 -24.49 15.09
N LEU A 51 11.81 -25.06 14.14
CA LEU A 51 11.93 -26.46 13.75
C LEU A 51 13.24 -26.75 13.02
N VAL A 52 13.66 -25.86 12.10
CA VAL A 52 14.91 -26.03 11.33
C VAL A 52 16.14 -25.84 12.23
N ALA A 53 16.10 -24.90 13.18
CA ALA A 53 17.17 -24.71 14.17
C ALA A 53 17.36 -25.95 15.09
N SER A 54 16.35 -26.82 15.18
CA SER A 54 16.42 -28.05 15.98
C SER A 54 16.98 -29.26 15.20
N SER A 55 17.26 -29.11 13.89
CA SER A 55 17.73 -30.19 13.01
C SER A 55 19.03 -29.79 12.30
N GLU A 56 20.18 -29.88 12.99
CA GLU A 56 21.46 -29.30 12.57
C GLU A 56 22.23 -30.02 11.42
N VAL A 57 21.60 -30.87 10.61
CA VAL A 57 22.28 -31.44 9.42
C VAL A 57 21.40 -31.31 8.19
N LEU A 58 21.44 -30.14 7.55
CA LEU A 58 20.86 -29.93 6.22
C LEU A 58 21.90 -30.29 5.16
N ASP A 59 21.49 -31.03 4.13
CA ASP A 59 22.33 -31.21 2.95
C ASP A 59 22.37 -29.92 2.07
N ARG A 60 23.24 -29.89 1.05
CA ARG A 60 23.39 -28.71 0.19
C ARG A 60 22.09 -28.36 -0.57
N ALA A 61 21.33 -29.36 -0.99
CA ALA A 61 20.08 -29.13 -1.73
C ALA A 61 18.98 -28.61 -0.80
N GLU A 62 18.89 -29.17 0.40
CA GLU A 62 17.97 -28.74 1.45
C GLU A 62 18.28 -27.31 1.91
N ALA A 63 19.55 -26.95 2.12
CA ALA A 63 19.95 -25.59 2.46
C ALA A 63 19.54 -24.57 1.37
N VAL A 64 19.70 -24.92 0.09
CA VAL A 64 19.27 -24.05 -1.02
C VAL A 64 17.75 -23.85 -1.03
N ASN A 65 16.97 -24.92 -0.82
CA ASN A 65 15.51 -24.81 -0.75
C ASN A 65 15.03 -23.98 0.45
N VAL A 66 15.64 -24.15 1.62
CA VAL A 66 15.34 -23.36 2.82
C VAL A 66 15.64 -21.87 2.57
N MET A 67 16.79 -21.56 1.97
CA MET A 67 17.16 -20.17 1.63
C MET A 67 16.21 -19.56 0.59
N ALA A 68 15.85 -20.31 -0.45
CA ALA A 68 14.90 -19.85 -1.47
C ALA A 68 13.51 -19.56 -0.86
N GLY A 69 13.01 -20.46 0.01
CA GLY A 69 11.75 -20.26 0.73
C GLY A 69 11.81 -19.11 1.75
N GLN A 70 12.98 -18.82 2.33
CA GLN A 70 13.18 -17.62 3.16
C GLN A 70 13.09 -16.32 2.35
N GLN A 71 13.63 -16.30 1.13
CA GLN A 71 13.60 -15.12 0.27
C GLN A 71 12.17 -14.77 -0.19
N THR A 72 11.38 -15.77 -0.59
CA THR A 72 9.99 -15.55 -1.04
C THR A 72 9.11 -15.01 0.09
N VAL A 73 9.19 -15.62 1.27
CA VAL A 73 8.46 -15.14 2.45
C VAL A 73 8.89 -13.72 2.83
N SER A 74 10.19 -13.41 2.78
CA SER A 74 10.65 -12.05 3.05
C SER A 74 10.12 -11.03 2.04
N SER A 75 9.96 -11.39 0.77
CA SER A 75 9.35 -10.48 -0.22
C SER A 75 7.86 -10.27 0.03
N HIS A 76 7.12 -11.31 0.40
CA HIS A 76 5.68 -11.21 0.70
C HIS A 76 5.43 -10.33 1.93
N ILE A 77 6.19 -10.54 3.01
CA ILE A 77 6.11 -9.69 4.21
C ILE A 77 6.34 -8.22 3.87
N LYS A 78 7.33 -7.91 3.02
CA LYS A 78 7.61 -6.53 2.60
C LYS A 78 6.47 -5.93 1.79
N GLN A 79 5.87 -6.70 0.88
CA GLN A 79 4.70 -6.27 0.10
C GLN A 79 3.52 -5.94 1.01
N LEU A 80 3.20 -6.81 1.98
CA LEU A 80 2.14 -6.55 2.96
C LEU A 80 2.44 -5.29 3.80
N GLU A 81 3.68 -5.09 4.23
CA GLU A 81 4.08 -3.88 4.96
C GLU A 81 3.91 -2.59 4.12
N GLU A 82 4.24 -2.65 2.83
CA GLU A 82 4.04 -1.55 1.88
C GLU A 82 2.55 -1.26 1.68
N GLU A 83 1.71 -2.28 1.47
CA GLU A 83 0.27 -2.12 1.30
C GLU A 83 -0.41 -1.53 2.56
N ILE A 84 0.00 -1.97 3.76
CA ILE A 84 -0.47 -1.38 5.02
C ILE A 84 -0.09 0.10 5.11
N LEU A 85 1.11 0.47 4.66
CA LEU A 85 1.55 1.86 4.65
C LEU A 85 0.71 2.71 3.68
N GLU A 86 0.36 2.16 2.52
CA GLU A 86 -0.53 2.81 1.56
C GLU A 86 -1.93 3.04 2.14
N CYS A 87 -2.50 2.04 2.84
CA CYS A 87 -3.76 2.19 3.57
C CYS A 87 -3.69 3.30 4.62
N LYS A 88 -2.64 3.31 5.45
CA LYS A 88 -2.44 4.35 6.47
C LYS A 88 -2.30 5.75 5.86
N SER A 89 -1.58 5.86 4.75
CA SER A 89 -1.45 7.12 4.01
C SER A 89 -2.80 7.59 3.45
N ALA A 90 -3.61 6.67 2.90
CA ALA A 90 -4.97 6.99 2.45
C ALA A 90 -5.85 7.50 3.59
N LEU A 91 -5.84 6.84 4.76
CA LEU A 91 -6.59 7.30 5.94
C LEU A 91 -6.13 8.68 6.42
N HIS A 92 -4.83 8.94 6.42
CA HIS A 92 -4.29 10.24 6.79
C HIS A 92 -4.74 11.34 5.81
N ARG A 93 -4.72 11.07 4.50
CA ARG A 93 -5.25 12.00 3.49
C ARG A 93 -6.75 12.29 3.67
N ILE A 94 -7.52 11.32 4.15
CA ILE A 94 -8.94 11.50 4.49
C ILE A 94 -9.09 12.46 5.68
N GLU A 95 -8.27 12.30 6.71
CA GLU A 95 -8.28 13.17 7.89
C GLU A 95 -7.84 14.59 7.59
N ASP A 96 -6.86 14.75 6.71
CA ASP A 96 -6.37 16.06 6.24
C ASP A 96 -7.29 16.76 5.23
N GLY A 97 -8.34 16.08 4.73
CA GLY A 97 -9.19 16.61 3.66
C GLY A 97 -8.47 16.78 2.32
N ARG A 98 -7.48 15.93 2.03
CA ARG A 98 -6.73 15.89 0.75
C ARG A 98 -7.03 14.64 -0.07
N TYR A 99 -7.92 13.78 0.42
CA TYR A 99 -8.27 12.53 -0.24
C TYR A 99 -9.01 12.76 -1.55
N GLY A 100 -8.72 11.93 -2.55
CA GLY A 100 -9.25 12.08 -3.91
C GLY A 100 -8.47 13.04 -4.80
N GLY A 101 -7.37 13.63 -4.33
CA GLY A 101 -6.42 14.37 -5.16
C GLY A 101 -5.24 13.48 -5.63
N CYS A 102 -4.84 13.63 -6.88
CA CYS A 102 -3.65 13.00 -7.45
C CYS A 102 -2.38 13.61 -6.86
N GLU A 103 -1.47 12.79 -6.34
CA GLU A 103 -0.22 13.29 -5.75
C GLU A 103 0.78 13.87 -6.77
N ASN A 104 0.63 13.52 -8.06
CA ASN A 104 1.55 13.98 -9.10
C ASN A 104 1.10 15.27 -9.82
N CYS A 105 -0.18 15.37 -10.21
CA CYS A 105 -0.70 16.54 -10.93
C CYS A 105 -1.63 17.42 -10.08
N GLY A 106 -2.07 16.96 -8.92
CA GLY A 106 -3.04 17.66 -8.08
C GLY A 106 -4.50 17.61 -8.59
N GLU A 107 -4.75 16.96 -9.73
CA GLU A 107 -6.11 16.81 -10.28
C GLU A 107 -6.94 15.79 -9.48
N GLU A 108 -8.25 15.87 -9.64
CA GLU A 108 -9.20 14.94 -9.02
C GLU A 108 -9.04 13.51 -9.55
N ILE A 109 -9.06 12.54 -8.65
CA ILE A 109 -9.14 11.12 -8.97
C ILE A 109 -10.62 10.76 -9.13
N GLU A 110 -10.96 10.17 -10.27
CA GLU A 110 -12.33 9.72 -10.55
C GLU A 110 -12.89 8.83 -9.43
N LEU A 111 -14.13 9.09 -9.03
CA LEU A 111 -14.80 8.32 -7.97
C LEU A 111 -14.85 6.82 -8.28
N ASN A 112 -15.15 6.44 -9.53
CA ASN A 112 -15.19 5.03 -9.94
C ASN A 112 -13.85 4.33 -9.68
N ARG A 113 -12.74 5.06 -9.83
CA ARG A 113 -11.40 4.55 -9.54
C ARG A 113 -11.16 4.42 -8.04
N LEU A 114 -11.58 5.39 -7.24
CA LEU A 114 -11.49 5.30 -5.77
C LEU A 114 -12.39 4.19 -5.20
N MET A 115 -13.55 3.94 -5.81
CA MET A 115 -14.42 2.83 -5.43
C MET A 115 -13.84 1.46 -5.83
N ALA A 116 -13.12 1.38 -6.95
CA ALA A 116 -12.45 0.15 -7.37
C ALA A 116 -11.12 -0.09 -6.63
N ASN A 117 -10.39 0.98 -6.33
CA ASN A 117 -9.14 0.96 -5.57
C ASN A 117 -9.07 2.19 -4.63
N PRO A 118 -9.40 2.02 -3.34
CA PRO A 118 -9.49 3.13 -2.40
C PRO A 118 -8.15 3.61 -1.85
N VAL A 119 -7.04 2.91 -2.11
CA VAL A 119 -5.69 3.38 -1.73
C VAL A 119 -5.00 4.19 -2.83
N ALA A 120 -5.60 4.27 -4.01
CA ALA A 120 -4.95 4.83 -5.17
C ALA A 120 -4.50 6.31 -5.01
N VAL A 121 -3.27 6.61 -5.45
CA VAL A 121 -2.61 7.92 -5.23
C VAL A 121 -2.49 8.81 -6.49
N LEU A 122 -2.57 8.21 -7.68
CA LEU A 122 -2.43 8.92 -8.97
C LEU A 122 -3.77 9.02 -9.71
N CYS A 123 -4.01 10.00 -10.57
CA CYS A 123 -5.12 9.97 -11.52
C CYS A 123 -4.83 8.97 -12.66
N VAL A 124 -5.84 8.61 -13.46
CA VAL A 124 -5.68 7.69 -14.61
C VAL A 124 -4.58 8.19 -15.57
N GLY A 125 -4.54 9.48 -15.89
CA GLY A 125 -3.51 10.03 -16.78
C GLY A 125 -2.09 9.90 -16.23
N CYS A 126 -1.89 10.14 -14.93
CA CYS A 126 -0.59 9.97 -14.28
C CYS A 126 -0.21 8.49 -14.17
N GLN A 127 -1.18 7.62 -13.86
CA GLN A 127 -0.99 6.18 -13.81
C GLN A 127 -0.55 5.62 -15.18
N SER A 128 -1.23 5.99 -16.26
CA SER A 128 -0.87 5.56 -17.62
C SER A 128 0.54 6.02 -18.02
N ARG A 129 0.93 7.26 -17.67
CA ARG A 129 2.29 7.76 -17.91
C ARG A 129 3.35 6.95 -17.15
N TYR A 130 3.06 6.59 -15.91
CA TYR A 130 3.95 5.79 -15.08
C TYR A 130 4.12 4.37 -15.63
N GLU A 131 3.04 3.75 -16.08
CA GLU A 131 3.05 2.42 -16.72
C GLU A 131 3.82 2.44 -18.05
N LEU A 132 3.63 3.47 -18.89
CA LEU A 132 4.41 3.66 -20.12
C LEU A 132 5.91 3.80 -19.82
N TYR A 133 6.28 4.52 -18.75
CA TYR A 133 7.67 4.65 -18.35
C TYR A 133 8.27 3.32 -17.88
N ARG A 134 7.52 2.54 -17.07
CA ARG A 134 7.96 1.23 -16.57
C ARG A 134 8.02 0.16 -17.66
N ALA A 135 7.06 0.13 -18.58
CA ALA A 135 6.99 -0.83 -19.68
C ALA A 135 7.94 -0.46 -20.84
N GLY A 136 8.23 0.83 -21.02
CA GLY A 136 8.91 1.37 -22.19
C GLY A 136 10.39 1.71 -22.02
N GLY A 137 11.01 1.44 -20.86
CA GLY A 137 12.46 1.57 -20.60
C GLY A 137 13.27 2.43 -21.58
N LYS A 138 12.96 3.74 -21.63
CA LYS A 138 13.67 4.90 -22.23
C LYS A 138 12.63 5.98 -22.55
N ALA A 139 12.45 6.95 -21.65
CA ALA A 139 11.79 8.19 -22.03
C ALA A 139 12.75 9.06 -22.84
N ALA A 140 12.22 9.63 -23.91
CA ALA A 140 12.82 10.63 -24.77
C ALA A 140 13.75 11.59 -24.03
N SER A 141 14.96 11.73 -24.59
CA SER A 141 15.90 12.81 -24.33
C SER A 141 15.20 14.15 -24.51
N PHE A 142 15.42 15.04 -23.53
CA PHE A 142 15.17 16.48 -23.64
C PHE A 142 15.93 17.10 -24.82
#